data_AF-A0A846Y5N9-F1
#
_entry.id   AF-A0A846Y5N9-F1
#
_cell.length_a   1.000
_cell.length_b   1.000
_cell.length_c   1.000
_cell.angle_alpha   90.00
_cell.angle_beta   90.00
_cell.angle_gamma   90.00
#
_symmetry.space_group_name_H-M   'P 1'
#
loop_
_entity.id
_entity.type
_entity.pdbx_description
1 polymer ?
#
loop_
_entity_poly.entity_id
_entity_poly.type
_entity_poly.pdbx_seq_one_letter_code
_entity_poly.pdbx_strand_id
1 'polypeptide(L)' 'MDSGSAGALEGIRQGYLNGDPVATALFIPLFFIAGAFALITGQPF' A
#
# COMPACT_ATOMS: atom_id res chain seq x y z
N MET A 1 13.57 13.62 -5.86
CA MET A 1 12.27 13.83 -6.54
C MET A 1 11.63 12.46 -6.56
N ASP A 2 11.18 11.99 -5.40
CA ASP A 2 10.75 10.59 -5.21
C ASP A 2 9.32 10.54 -4.66
N SER A 3 8.53 11.55 -5.07
CA SER A 3 7.28 11.95 -4.41
C SER A 3 6.02 11.46 -5.11
N GLY A 4 6.14 10.72 -6.23
CA GLY A 4 4.98 10.21 -6.97
C GLY A 4 4.36 8.96 -6.35
N SER A 5 5.17 7.92 -6.15
CA SER A 5 4.71 6.62 -5.62
C SER A 5 4.43 6.66 -4.12
N ALA A 6 5.27 7.35 -3.34
CA ALA A 6 5.07 7.53 -1.90
C ALA A 6 3.81 8.36 -1.60
N GLY A 7 3.57 9.43 -2.38
CA GLY A 7 2.36 10.24 -2.24
C GLY A 7 1.08 9.49 -2.65
N ALA A 8 1.15 8.68 -3.70
CA ALA A 8 0.03 7.84 -4.12
C ALA A 8 -0.32 6.76 -3.09
N LEU A 9 0.69 6.10 -2.50
CA LEU A 9 0.48 5.10 -1.47
C LEU A 9 -0.13 5.71 -0.20
N GLU A 10 0.32 6.90 0.20
CA GLU A 10 -0.25 7.62 1.33
C GLU A 10 -1.71 8.02 1.08
N GLY A 11 -2.05 8.48 -0.14
CA GLY A 11 -3.43 8.75 -0.53
C GLY A 11 -4.33 7.50 -0.49
N ILE A 12 -3.83 6.37 -0.98
CA ILE A 12 -4.53 5.08 -0.89
C ILE A 12 -4.71 4.65 0.57
N ARG A 13 -3.68 4.81 1.40
CA ARG A 13 -3.72 4.47 2.82
C ARG A 13 -4.76 5.30 3.57
N GLN A 14 -4.77 6.61 3.36
CA GLN A 14 -5.76 7.51 3.97
C GLN A 14 -7.17 7.19 3.49
N GLY A 15 -7.36 6.95 2.19
CA GLY A 15 -8.64 6.51 1.66
C GLY A 15 -9.14 5.21 2.29
N TYR A 16 -8.25 4.22 2.46
CA TYR A 16 -8.56 2.97 3.17
C TYR A 16 -8.98 3.22 4.62
N LEU A 17 -8.23 4.04 5.36
CA LEU A 17 -8.56 4.38 6.76
C LEU A 17 -9.89 5.15 6.89
N ASN A 18 -10.25 5.92 5.86
CA ASN A 18 -11.52 6.63 5.78
C ASN A 18 -12.68 5.76 5.28
N GLY A 19 -12.43 4.49 4.96
CA GLY A 19 -13.45 3.55 4.47
C GLY A 19 -13.85 3.74 3.01
N ASP A 20 -13.03 4.41 2.20
CA ASP A 20 -13.28 4.55 0.76
C ASP A 20 -13.15 3.17 0.07
N PRO A 21 -14.17 2.73 -0.69
CA PRO A 21 -14.19 1.39 -1.28
C PRO A 21 -13.14 1.22 -2.38
N VAL A 22 -12.80 2.27 -3.11
CA VAL A 22 -11.79 2.22 -4.19
C VAL A 22 -10.40 2.09 -3.57
N ALA A 23 -10.09 2.92 -2.59
CA ALA A 23 -8.84 2.87 -1.84
C ALA A 23 -8.67 1.54 -1.09
N THR A 24 -9.76 0.99 -0.53
CA THR A 24 -9.76 -0.35 0.09
C THR A 24 -9.42 -1.44 -0.92
N ALA A 25 -10.05 -1.40 -2.10
CA ALA A 25 -9.78 -2.36 -3.17
C ALA A 25 -8.32 -2.28 -3.69
N LEU A 26 -7.67 -1.12 -3.58
CA LEU A 26 -6.26 -0.94 -3.94
C LEU A 26 -5.29 -1.30 -2.80
N PHE A 27 -5.60 -0.91 -1.56
CA PHE A 27 -4.71 -1.08 -0.41
C PHE A 27 -4.51 -2.56 -0.05
N ILE A 28 -5.59 -3.35 -0.01
CA ILE A 28 -5.55 -4.76 0.37
C ILE A 28 -4.58 -5.58 -0.51
N PRO A 29 -4.71 -5.59 -1.86
CA PRO A 29 -3.78 -6.35 -2.70
C PRO A 29 -2.34 -5.82 -2.61
N LEU A 30 -2.15 -4.50 -2.52
CA LEU A 30 -0.82 -3.90 -2.33
C LEU A 30 -0.16 -4.39 -1.05
N PHE A 31 -0.91 -4.44 0.06
CA PHE A 31 -0.43 -4.96 1.34
C PHE A 31 0.00 -6.43 1.22
N PHE A 32 -0.79 -7.28 0.57
CA PHE A 32 -0.44 -8.69 0.39
C PHE A 32 0.79 -8.90 -0.52
N ILE A 33 0.90 -8.14 -1.62
CA ILE A 33 2.05 -8.21 -2.53
C ILE A 33 3.32 -7.79 -1.79
N ALA A 34 3.26 -6.67 -1.07
CA ALA A 34 4.41 -6.17 -0.33
C ALA A 34 4.78 -7.10 0.84
N GLY A 35 3.80 -7.68 1.54
CA GLY A 35 4.02 -8.72 2.56
C GLY A 35 4.67 -9.98 1.98
N ALA A 36 4.22 -10.46 0.83
CA ALA A 36 4.85 -11.60 0.14
C ALA A 36 6.28 -11.28 -0.28
N PHE A 37 6.53 -10.08 -0.80
CA PHE A 37 7.86 -9.63 -1.17
C PHE A 37 8.80 -9.52 0.05
N ALA A 38 8.31 -8.97 1.17
CA ALA A 38 9.03 -8.92 2.44
C ALA A 38 9.43 -10.31 2.93
N LEU A 39 8.52 -11.30 2.86
CA LEU A 39 8.81 -12.69 3.21
C LEU A 39 9.89 -13.31 2.31
N ILE A 40 9.84 -13.06 1.00
CA ILE A 40 10.81 -13.61 0.03
C ILE A 40 12.20 -12.96 0.20
N THR A 41 12.24 -11.66 0.51
CA THR A 41 13.49 -10.90 0.58
C THR A 41 14.08 -10.79 1.98
N GLY A 42 13.34 -11.21 3.02
CA GLY A 42 13.73 -11.05 4.42
C GLY A 42 13.75 -9.58 4.87
N GLN A 43 13.16 -8.67 4.10
CA GLN A 43 13.07 -7.25 4.43
C GLN A 43 11.83 -7.02 5.32
N PRO A 44 11.89 -6.14 6.33
CA PRO A 44 10.71 -5.77 7.11
C PRO A 44 9.70 -4.98 6.27
N PHE A 45 8.41 -5.20 6.54
CA PHE A 45 7.27 -4.47 5.95
C PHE A 45 6.89 -3.25 6.78
#